data_AF-A0A643BLS6-F1
#
_entry.id   AF-A0A643BLS6-F1
#
_cell.length_a   1.000
_cell.length_b   1.000
_cell.length_c   1.000
_cell.angle_alpha   90.00
_cell.angle_beta   90.00
_cell.angle_gamma   90.00
#
_symmetry.space_group_name_H-M   'P 1'
#
loop_
_entity.id
_entity.type
_entity.pdbx_description
1 polymer ?
#
loop_
_entity_poly.entity_id
_entity_poly.type
_entity_poly.pdbx_seq_one_letter_code
_entity_poly.pdbx_strand_id
1 'polypeptide(L)' 'MVDSGSYRNSIDHSVVLREKLPIRNNIFPLMLETVDGRPLINGPITKETPPVEVKIGNHVEELQFDIIHAPRN' A
#
# COMPACT_ATOMS: atom_id res chain seq x y z
N MET A 1 -1.17 -1.66 11.43
CA MET A 1 -2.45 -0.99 11.74
C MET A 1 -3.56 -1.76 11.04
N VAL A 2 -4.71 -1.94 11.67
CA VAL A 2 -5.91 -2.49 11.01
C VAL A 2 -6.83 -1.33 10.73
N ASP A 3 -7.22 -1.14 9.48
CA ASP A 3 -8.14 -0.09 9.04
C ASP A 3 -9.24 -0.73 8.18
N SER A 4 -10.40 -0.99 8.80
CA SER A 4 -11.55 -1.57 8.12
C SER A 4 -12.26 -0.60 7.18
N GLY A 5 -11.91 0.69 7.22
CA GLY A 5 -12.41 1.70 6.28
C GLY A 5 -11.65 1.71 4.96
N SER A 6 -10.52 1.01 4.86
CA SER A 6 -9.73 0.97 3.63
C SER A 6 -10.32 -0.01 2.61
N TYR A 7 -10.40 0.43 1.35
CA TYR A 7 -10.83 -0.43 0.25
C TYR A 7 -9.74 -1.46 -0.15
N ARG A 8 -8.45 -1.14 0.06
CA ARG A 8 -7.31 -2.01 -0.29
C ARG A 8 -6.23 -1.97 0.79
N ASN A 9 -5.39 -2.99 0.80
CA ASN A 9 -4.21 -3.01 1.68
C ASN A 9 -3.15 -2.06 1.13
N SER A 10 -2.54 -1.27 2.02
CA SER A 10 -1.47 -0.35 1.67
C SER A 10 -0.24 -0.58 2.55
N ILE A 11 0.93 -0.26 2.00
CA ILE A 11 2.21 -0.37 2.67
C ILE A 11 3.07 0.85 2.37
N ASP A 12 3.78 1.35 3.37
CA ASP A 12 4.68 2.49 3.18
C ASP A 12 5.93 2.09 2.38
N HIS A 13 6.35 2.95 1.46
CA HIS A 13 7.52 2.75 0.61
C HIS A 13 8.80 2.45 1.40
N SER A 14 8.98 3.03 2.60
CA SER A 14 10.15 2.76 3.44
C SER A 14 10.18 1.31 3.95
N VAL A 15 9.01 0.71 4.20
CA VAL A 15 8.89 -0.69 4.63
C VAL A 15 9.23 -1.61 3.46
N VAL A 16 8.69 -1.32 2.27
CA VAL A 16 9.00 -2.06 1.04
C VAL A 16 10.50 -2.13 0.79
N LEU A 17 11.21 -1.00 0.93
CA LEU A 17 12.66 -0.96 0.76
C LEU A 17 13.41 -1.73 1.85
N ARG A 18 12.99 -1.59 3.12
CA ARG A 18 13.65 -2.25 4.25
C ARG A 18 13.53 -3.78 4.16
N GLU A 19 12.33 -4.26 3.84
CA GLU A 19 12.03 -5.70 3.73
C GLU A 19 12.36 -6.27 2.34
N LYS A 20 12.85 -5.43 1.40
CA LYS A 20 13.23 -5.79 0.03
C LYS A 20 12.09 -6.48 -0.74
N LEU A 21 10.87 -6.00 -0.56
CA LEU A 21 9.72 -6.55 -1.26
C LEU A 21 9.79 -6.21 -2.76
N PRO A 22 9.37 -7.13 -3.65
CA PRO A 22 9.27 -6.84 -5.06
C PRO A 22 8.23 -5.74 -5.33
N ILE A 23 8.53 -4.90 -6.33
CA ILE A 23 7.70 -3.76 -6.73
C ILE A 23 7.29 -3.95 -8.20
N ARG A 24 6.02 -3.70 -8.51
CA ARG A 24 5.51 -3.60 -9.88
C ARG A 24 4.77 -2.27 -10.08
N ASN A 25 4.69 -1.82 -11.33
CA ASN A 25 3.87 -0.68 -11.69
C ASN A 25 2.39 -1.10 -11.72
N ASN A 26 1.51 -0.22 -11.25
CA ASN A 26 0.07 -0.39 -11.39
C ASN A 26 -0.32 -0.27 -12.86
N ILE A 27 -1.14 -1.22 -13.34
CA ILE A 27 -1.71 -1.17 -14.69
C ILE A 27 -2.65 0.04 -14.81
N PHE A 28 -3.32 0.41 -13.70
CA PHE A 28 -4.18 1.58 -13.60
C PHE A 28 -3.76 2.41 -12.38
N PRO A 29 -3.20 3.62 -12.57
CA PRO A 29 -2.91 4.52 -11.45
C PRO A 29 -4.16 4.80 -10.63
N LEU A 30 -4.09 4.59 -9.33
CA LEU A 30 -5.23 4.78 -8.43
C LEU A 30 -5.22 6.23 -7.91
N MET A 31 -6.22 7.01 -8.32
CA MET A 31 -6.48 8.31 -7.72
C MET A 31 -7.22 8.09 -6.40
N LEU A 32 -6.55 8.37 -5.29
CA LEU A 32 -7.18 8.38 -3.97
C LEU A 32 -7.37 9.80 -3.49
N GLU A 33 -8.52 10.03 -2.88
CA GLU A 33 -8.85 11.25 -2.17
C GLU A 33 -8.83 10.97 -0.66
N THR A 34 -8.32 11.92 0.12
CA THR A 34 -8.56 11.94 1.57
C THR A 34 -10.07 12.14 1.82
N VAL A 35 -10.54 11.85 3.03
CA VAL A 35 -11.96 12.04 3.43
C VAL A 35 -12.48 13.45 3.11
N ASP A 36 -11.63 14.47 3.12
CA ASP A 36 -11.97 15.86 2.80
C ASP A 36 -12.00 16.17 1.28
N GLY A 37 -11.96 15.15 0.41
CA GLY A 37 -11.99 15.28 -1.05
C GLY A 37 -10.70 15.82 -1.68
N ARG A 38 -9.61 15.93 -0.91
CA ARG A 38 -8.31 16.38 -1.42
C ARG A 38 -7.52 15.21 -2.02
N PRO A 39 -6.87 15.39 -3.18
CA PRO A 39 -5.94 14.38 -3.69
C PRO A 39 -4.84 14.08 -2.67
N LEU A 40 -4.34 12.85 -2.64
CA LEU A 40 -3.11 12.55 -1.90
C LEU A 40 -1.98 13.49 -2.37
N ILE A 41 -1.21 14.02 -1.41
CA ILE A 41 -0.13 15.00 -1.65
C ILE A 41 0.89 14.49 -2.69
N ASN A 42 1.07 13.18 -2.76
CA ASN A 42 2.04 12.54 -3.65
C ASN A 42 1.43 12.05 -4.99
N GLY A 43 0.21 12.47 -5.31
CA GLY A 43 -0.47 12.08 -6.54
C GLY A 43 -1.01 10.63 -6.51
N PRO A 44 -1.37 10.09 -7.68
CA PRO A 44 -1.94 8.74 -7.77
C PRO A 44 -0.96 7.66 -7.31
N ILE A 45 -1.49 6.59 -6.75
CA ILE A 45 -0.72 5.37 -6.47
C ILE A 45 -0.42 4.67 -7.79
N THR A 46 0.87 4.59 -8.12
CA THR A 46 1.37 4.02 -9.37
C THR A 46 2.14 2.72 -9.18
N LYS A 47 2.33 2.28 -7.93
CA LYS A 47 3.15 1.11 -7.59
C LYS A 47 2.43 0.22 -6.59
N GLU A 48 2.66 -1.06 -6.71
CA GLU A 48 2.16 -2.09 -5.81
C GLU A 48 3.18 -3.22 -5.68
N THR A 49 2.98 -4.10 -4.71
CA THR A 49 3.66 -5.39 -4.68
C THR A 49 2.93 -6.39 -5.60
N PRO A 50 3.56 -7.46 -6.09
CA PRO A 50 2.80 -8.67 -6.39
C PRO A 50 2.15 -9.23 -5.10
N PRO A 51 1.27 -10.24 -5.20
CA PRO A 51 0.89 -11.01 -4.01
C PRO A 51 2.15 -11.46 -3.27
N VAL A 52 2.20 -11.17 -1.97
CA VAL A 52 3.28 -11.57 -1.07
C VAL A 52 2.68 -12.35 0.09
N GLU A 53 3.41 -13.36 0.55
CA GLU A 53 3.01 -14.13 1.72
C GLU A 53 3.17 -13.26 2.98
N VAL A 54 2.09 -13.13 3.74
CA VAL A 54 2.05 -12.42 5.02
C VAL A 54 1.71 -13.40 6.12
N LYS A 55 2.59 -13.46 7.13
CA LYS A 55 2.40 -14.29 8.30
C LYS A 55 2.05 -13.44 9.52
N ILE A 56 0.88 -13.70 10.10
CA ILE A 56 0.39 -13.05 11.32
C ILE A 56 0.18 -14.14 12.39
N GLY A 57 1.16 -14.30 13.28
CA GLY A 57 1.19 -15.43 14.21
C GLY A 57 1.24 -16.76 13.46
N ASN A 58 0.18 -17.56 13.58
CA ASN A 58 0.04 -18.84 12.89
C ASN A 58 -0.77 -18.76 11.58
N HIS A 59 -1.36 -17.59 11.27
CA HIS A 59 -2.09 -17.36 10.03
C HIS A 59 -1.13 -16.96 8.91
N VAL A 60 -1.35 -17.50 7.71
CA VAL A 60 -0.57 -17.19 6.51
C VAL A 60 -1.56 -16.88 5.39
N GLU A 61 -1.34 -15.77 4.70
CA GLU A 61 -2.21 -15.31 3.62
C GLU A 61 -1.39 -14.58 2.54
N GLU A 62 -1.80 -14.73 1.28
CA GLU A 62 -1.23 -13.94 0.19
C GLU A 62 -1.97 -12.60 0.09
N LEU A 63 -1.24 -11.51 0.32
CA LEU A 63 -1.78 -10.16 0.24
C LEU A 63 -1.04 -9.34 -0.80
N GLN A 64 -1.76 -8.45 -1.46
CA GLN A 64 -1.21 -7.46 -2.37
C GLN A 64 -1.32 -6.07 -1.74
N PHE A 65 -0.26 -5.27 -1.81
CA PHE A 65 -0.23 -3.94 -1.21
C PHE A 65 -0.01 -2.84 -2.22
N ASP A 66 -0.85 -1.80 -2.14
CA ASP A 66 -0.58 -0.51 -2.75
C ASP A 66 0.56 0.20 -2.03
N ILE A 67 1.55 0.70 -2.78
CA ILE A 67 2.72 1.35 -2.21
C ILE A 67 2.46 2.84 -2.09
N ILE A 68 2.37 3.31 -0.84
CA ILE A 68 2.12 4.70 -0.51
C ILE A 68 3.37 5.36 0.09
N HIS A 69 3.35 6.68 0.14
CA HIS A 69 4.27 7.46 0.97
C HIS A 69 3.44 8.04 2.11
N ALA A 70 3.49 7.38 3.27
CA ALA A 70 2.82 7.87 4.45
C ALA A 70 3.41 9.22 4.87
N PRO A 71 2.60 10.16 5.38
CA PRO A 71 3.10 11.40 5.95
C PRO A 71 4.11 11.08 7.05
N ARG A 72 5.29 11.70 6.99
CA ARG A 72 6.27 11.62 8.08
C ARG A 72 5.95 12.75 9.06
N ASN A 73 5.70 12.40 10.31
CA ASN A 73 5.67 13.35 11.42
C ASN A 73 7.07 13.89 11.72
#